data_AF-A0A972IWZ0-F1
#
_entry.id   AF-A0A972IWZ0-F1
#
_cell.length_a   1.000
_cell.length_b   1.000
_cell.length_c   1.000
_cell.angle_alpha   90.00
_cell.angle_beta   90.00
_cell.angle_gamma   90.00
#
_symmetry.space_group_name_H-M   'P 1'
#
loop_
_entity.id
_entity.type
_entity.pdbx_description
1 polymer ?
#
loop_
_entity_poly.entity_id
_entity_poly.type
_entity_poly.pdbx_seq_one_letter_code
_entity_poly.pdbx_strand_id
1 'polypeptide(L)'
;MRICVFSDVHGNITFLDAFLEACKDKAIDRYFFLGDSVGYLPFGKQVLARLREIDAFCLKGNHEAILLGMLPVDEEKDRVYYLRRQMGELDEEDFRFIRTWPITLHQEVDGINLHFVHGTIDDPLKGYGYERGDMASFNDPEIDVLFFGQTHRPWKVHNADTQIVNVGSIGLPRDIGNSPSFALFDTLTKSVSIERIEVDPAPLFAIEGGIHPSVIQCLRRR
;
A
#
# COMPACT_ATOMS: atom_id res chain seq x y z
N MET A 1 -0.05 16.98 14.01
CA MET A 1 -0.58 16.57 12.69
C MET A 1 -0.97 15.10 12.75
N ARG A 2 -1.96 14.69 11.96
CA ARG A 2 -2.35 13.30 11.78
C ARG A 2 -2.11 12.84 10.36
N ILE A 3 -1.25 11.85 10.22
CA ILE A 3 -0.83 11.28 8.95
C ILE A 3 -1.52 9.93 8.76
N CYS A 4 -2.07 9.68 7.59
CA CYS A 4 -2.57 8.38 7.18
C CYS A 4 -1.59 7.74 6.19
N VAL A 5 -1.15 6.52 6.49
CA VAL A 5 -0.24 5.75 5.64
C VAL A 5 -0.90 4.44 5.24
N PHE A 6 -0.94 4.15 3.95
CA PHE A 6 -1.61 2.97 3.40
C PHE A 6 -0.89 2.45 2.16
N SER A 7 -1.18 1.22 1.75
CA SER A 7 -0.44 0.53 0.69
C SER A 7 -1.28 -0.55 0.01
N ASP A 8 -0.77 -1.09 -1.11
CA ASP A 8 -1.21 -2.34 -1.72
C ASP A 8 -2.72 -2.32 -2.04
N VAL A 9 -3.16 -1.31 -2.79
CA VAL A 9 -4.57 -1.15 -3.19
C VAL A 9 -4.93 -2.08 -4.36
N HIS A 10 -3.98 -2.36 -5.25
CA HIS A 10 -4.11 -3.36 -6.31
C HIS A 10 -5.43 -3.28 -7.07
N GLY A 11 -5.78 -2.08 -7.56
CA GLY A 11 -6.99 -1.86 -8.33
C GLY A 11 -8.30 -2.18 -7.58
N ASN A 12 -8.28 -2.36 -6.26
CA ASN A 12 -9.48 -2.64 -5.47
C ASN A 12 -10.18 -1.33 -5.09
N ILE A 13 -10.88 -0.74 -6.05
CA ILE A 13 -11.59 0.53 -5.84
C ILE A 13 -12.66 0.43 -4.75
N THR A 14 -13.32 -0.72 -4.60
CA THR A 14 -14.34 -0.93 -3.57
C THR A 14 -13.76 -0.81 -2.17
N PHE A 15 -12.59 -1.41 -1.93
CA PHE A 15 -11.95 -1.33 -0.61
C PHE A 15 -11.31 0.05 -0.39
N LEU A 16 -10.77 0.68 -1.45
CA LEU A 16 -10.24 2.04 -1.37
C LEU A 16 -11.35 3.05 -1.01
N ASP A 17 -12.49 3.02 -1.69
CA ASP A 17 -13.60 3.94 -1.42
C ASP A 17 -14.14 3.75 0.01
N ALA A 18 -14.26 2.52 0.49
CA ALA A 18 -14.66 2.24 1.87
C ALA A 18 -13.63 2.75 2.91
N PHE A 19 -12.34 2.61 2.61
CA PHE A 19 -11.26 3.16 3.42
C PHE A 19 -11.31 4.69 3.48
N LEU A 20 -11.47 5.35 2.34
CA LEU A 20 -11.54 6.81 2.26
C LEU A 20 -12.77 7.34 3.00
N GLU A 21 -13.90 6.64 2.92
CA GLU A 21 -15.10 6.97 3.72
C GLU A 21 -14.79 6.91 5.22
N ALA A 22 -14.16 5.83 5.68
CA ALA A 22 -13.77 5.66 7.09
C ALA A 22 -12.75 6.70 7.56
N CYS A 23 -12.04 7.35 6.64
CA CYS A 23 -11.04 8.38 6.91
C CYS A 23 -11.63 9.78 7.11
N LYS A 24 -12.85 10.06 6.63
CA LYS A 24 -13.45 11.40 6.66
C LYS A 24 -13.53 12.01 8.06
N ASP A 25 -13.90 11.21 9.05
CA ASP A 25 -14.09 11.68 10.44
C ASP A 25 -12.80 11.62 11.28
N LYS A 26 -11.65 11.26 10.66
CA LYS A 26 -10.39 11.05 11.39
C LYS A 26 -9.49 12.27 11.44
N ALA A 27 -9.87 13.38 10.79
CA ALA A 27 -9.09 14.62 10.69
C ALA A 27 -7.65 14.36 10.21
N ILE A 28 -7.52 13.73 9.04
CA ILE A 28 -6.22 13.42 8.43
C ILE A 28 -5.69 14.66 7.72
N ASP A 29 -4.46 15.06 8.04
CA ASP A 29 -3.77 16.20 7.45
C ASP A 29 -3.02 15.83 6.17
N ARG A 30 -2.50 14.59 6.08
CA ARG A 30 -1.71 14.09 4.93
C ARG A 30 -1.91 12.61 4.70
N TYR A 31 -1.88 12.22 3.42
CA TYR A 31 -1.94 10.84 2.95
C TYR A 31 -0.62 10.41 2.33
N PHE A 32 -0.13 9.23 2.71
CA PHE A 32 1.04 8.59 2.12
C PHE A 32 0.63 7.21 1.61
N PHE A 33 0.88 6.97 0.33
CA PHE A 33 0.62 5.72 -0.35
C PHE A 33 1.92 5.01 -0.69
N LEU A 34 2.14 3.80 -0.17
CA LEU A 34 3.46 3.16 -0.22
C LEU A 34 3.72 2.33 -1.49
N GLY A 35 2.74 2.20 -2.38
CA GLY A 35 2.91 1.52 -3.66
C GLY A 35 1.86 0.45 -3.91
N ASP A 36 1.95 -0.14 -5.11
CA ASP A 36 1.07 -1.19 -5.61
C ASP A 36 -0.39 -0.72 -5.76
N SER A 37 -0.58 0.34 -6.54
CA SER A 37 -1.88 0.89 -6.91
C SER A 37 -2.62 0.03 -7.94
N VAL A 38 -1.85 -0.70 -8.76
CA VAL A 38 -2.32 -1.48 -9.91
C VAL A 38 -2.12 -2.99 -9.72
N GLY A 39 -2.77 -3.76 -10.59
CA GLY A 39 -2.73 -5.22 -10.63
C GLY A 39 -3.77 -5.90 -9.75
N TYR A 40 -3.92 -7.22 -9.90
CA TYR A 40 -4.93 -8.12 -9.33
C TYR A 40 -6.40 -7.80 -9.67
N LEU A 41 -6.87 -6.58 -9.42
CA LEU A 41 -8.24 -6.13 -9.76
C LEU A 41 -8.19 -5.02 -10.82
N PRO A 42 -9.18 -4.94 -11.74
CA PRO A 42 -9.07 -4.16 -12.99
C PRO A 42 -9.20 -2.64 -12.83
N PHE A 43 -9.40 -2.10 -11.61
CA PHE A 43 -9.74 -0.69 -11.44
C PHE A 43 -8.53 0.20 -11.13
N GLY A 44 -7.36 -0.11 -11.72
CA GLY A 44 -6.12 0.65 -11.51
C GLY A 44 -6.27 2.14 -11.84
N LYS A 45 -6.95 2.47 -12.95
CA LYS A 45 -7.20 3.88 -13.34
C LYS A 45 -8.01 4.66 -12.31
N GLN A 46 -9.06 4.02 -11.76
CA GLN A 46 -9.90 4.61 -10.71
C GLN A 46 -9.10 4.82 -9.42
N VAL A 47 -8.23 3.87 -9.07
CA VAL A 47 -7.32 4.03 -7.92
C VAL A 47 -6.40 5.23 -8.13
N LEU A 48 -5.77 5.38 -9.30
CA LEU A 48 -4.93 6.55 -9.58
C LEU A 48 -5.72 7.86 -9.50
N ALA A 49 -6.96 7.89 -9.99
CA ALA A 49 -7.84 9.06 -9.86
C ALA A 49 -8.09 9.41 -8.39
N ARG A 50 -8.42 8.43 -7.54
CA ARG A 50 -8.61 8.64 -6.10
C ARG A 50 -7.36 9.13 -5.40
N LEU A 51 -6.19 8.58 -5.73
CA LEU A 51 -4.91 9.02 -5.17
C LEU A 51 -4.61 10.50 -5.50
N ARG A 52 -4.97 10.96 -6.71
CA ARG A 52 -4.88 12.38 -7.08
C ARG A 52 -5.90 13.24 -6.32
N GLU A 53 -7.14 12.79 -6.22
CA GLU A 53 -8.23 13.52 -5.54
C GLU A 53 -7.92 13.81 -4.06
N ILE A 54 -7.24 12.89 -3.38
CA ILE A 54 -6.86 13.05 -1.97
C ILE A 54 -5.46 13.67 -1.78
N ASP A 55 -4.81 14.08 -2.87
CA ASP A 55 -3.44 14.63 -2.87
C ASP A 55 -2.43 13.76 -2.10
N ALA A 56 -2.44 12.45 -2.37
CA ALA A 56 -1.56 11.52 -1.68
C ALA A 56 -0.10 11.65 -2.16
N PHE A 57 0.84 11.59 -1.22
CA PHE A 57 2.25 11.34 -1.53
C PHE A 57 2.42 9.86 -1.88
N CYS A 58 2.68 9.55 -3.14
CA CYS A 58 2.76 8.17 -3.62
C CYS A 58 4.20 7.71 -3.83
N LEU A 59 4.49 6.47 -3.44
CA LEU A 59 5.72 5.74 -3.78
C LEU A 59 5.42 4.68 -4.83
N LYS A 60 6.46 4.26 -5.55
CA LYS A 60 6.39 3.09 -6.43
C LYS A 60 6.45 1.81 -5.60
N GLY A 61 5.50 0.91 -5.82
CA GLY A 61 5.66 -0.50 -5.46
C GLY A 61 6.30 -1.29 -6.59
N ASN A 62 6.45 -2.60 -6.41
CA ASN A 62 6.95 -3.46 -7.51
C ASN A 62 5.98 -3.50 -8.69
N HIS A 63 4.68 -3.35 -8.48
CA HIS A 63 3.70 -3.32 -9.57
C HIS A 63 3.92 -2.10 -10.47
N GLU A 64 4.12 -0.91 -9.90
CA GLU A 64 4.47 0.27 -10.70
C GLU A 64 5.85 0.13 -11.37
N ALA A 65 6.82 -0.46 -10.66
CA ALA A 65 8.14 -0.69 -11.24
C ALA A 65 8.09 -1.66 -12.43
N ILE A 66 7.28 -2.71 -12.38
CA ILE A 66 7.03 -3.62 -13.51
C ILE A 66 6.30 -2.87 -14.64
N LEU A 67 5.25 -2.11 -14.31
CA LEU A 67 4.46 -1.33 -15.26
C LEU A 67 5.32 -0.34 -16.06
N LEU A 68 6.33 0.25 -15.42
CA LEU A 68 7.28 1.18 -16.03
C LEU A 68 8.50 0.51 -16.69
N GLY A 69 8.58 -0.82 -16.68
CA GLY A 69 9.70 -1.56 -17.26
C GLY A 69 11.01 -1.50 -16.45
N MET A 70 10.95 -1.08 -15.19
CA MET A 70 12.10 -1.08 -14.26
C MET A 70 12.40 -2.48 -13.71
N LEU A 71 11.35 -3.31 -13.60
CA LEU A 71 11.45 -4.72 -13.22
C LEU A 71 10.89 -5.59 -14.34
N PRO A 72 11.39 -6.82 -14.52
CA PRO A 72 10.89 -7.72 -15.55
C PRO A 72 9.46 -8.18 -15.23
N VAL A 73 8.67 -8.37 -16.28
CA VAL A 73 7.37 -9.05 -16.19
C VAL A 73 7.62 -10.56 -16.12
N ASP A 74 7.18 -11.18 -15.03
CA ASP A 74 7.10 -12.64 -14.90
C ASP A 74 5.75 -13.11 -15.46
N GLU A 75 5.78 -13.93 -16.51
CA GLU A 75 4.55 -14.33 -17.21
C GLU A 75 3.61 -15.19 -16.37
N GLU A 76 4.15 -15.99 -15.44
CA GLU A 76 3.33 -16.82 -14.56
C GLU A 76 2.67 -15.95 -13.50
N LYS A 77 3.40 -14.99 -12.94
CA LYS A 77 2.84 -14.03 -11.97
C LYS A 77 1.82 -13.10 -12.62
N ASP A 78 2.06 -12.65 -13.85
CA ASP A 78 1.16 -11.73 -14.56
C ASP A 78 -0.22 -12.36 -14.88
N ARG A 79 -0.33 -13.69 -14.94
CA ARG A 79 -1.63 -14.40 -15.00
C ARG A 79 -2.51 -14.11 -13.78
N VAL A 80 -1.90 -13.69 -12.67
CA VAL A 80 -2.58 -13.30 -11.44
C VAL A 80 -2.55 -11.79 -11.25
N TYR A 81 -1.43 -11.13 -11.54
CA TYR A 81 -1.27 -9.69 -11.35
C TYR A 81 -2.06 -8.87 -12.39
N TYR A 82 -2.34 -9.39 -13.58
CA TYR A 82 -3.06 -8.65 -14.63
C TYR A 82 -2.44 -7.29 -15.00
N LEU A 83 -1.12 -7.13 -14.83
CA LEU A 83 -0.44 -5.87 -15.12
C LEU A 83 -0.39 -5.61 -16.63
N ARG A 84 -0.09 -6.62 -17.47
CA ARG A 84 -0.10 -6.43 -18.94
C ARG A 84 -1.44 -5.94 -19.46
N ARG A 85 -2.55 -6.41 -18.90
CA ARG A 85 -3.89 -5.93 -19.25
C ARG A 85 -4.04 -4.46 -18.88
N GLN A 86 -3.69 -4.10 -17.64
CA GLN A 86 -3.83 -2.73 -17.16
C GLN A 86 -2.90 -1.74 -17.88
N MET A 87 -1.73 -2.18 -18.33
CA MET A 87 -0.86 -1.36 -19.19
C MET A 87 -1.58 -0.85 -20.44
N GLY A 88 -2.54 -1.61 -20.99
CA GLY A 88 -3.35 -1.21 -22.14
C GLY A 88 -4.56 -0.34 -21.80
N GLU A 89 -4.93 -0.23 -20.51
CA GLU A 89 -6.08 0.54 -20.03
C GLU A 89 -5.69 1.93 -19.48
N LEU A 90 -4.43 2.09 -19.07
CA LEU A 90 -3.86 3.36 -18.58
C LEU A 90 -3.45 4.27 -19.74
N ASP A 91 -3.62 5.58 -19.56
CA ASP A 91 -3.20 6.59 -20.54
C ASP A 91 -1.88 7.29 -20.14
N GLU A 92 -1.37 8.16 -21.01
CA GLU A 92 -0.09 8.85 -20.77
C GLU A 92 -0.13 9.80 -19.57
N GLU A 93 -1.30 10.28 -19.13
CA GLU A 93 -1.41 11.06 -17.90
C GLU A 93 -1.26 10.18 -16.65
N ASP A 94 -1.82 8.97 -16.68
CA ASP A 94 -1.60 7.95 -15.67
C ASP A 94 -0.12 7.56 -15.56
N PHE A 95 0.54 7.29 -16.68
CA PHE A 95 1.96 6.99 -16.68
C PHE A 95 2.82 8.17 -16.22
N ARG A 96 2.52 9.41 -16.65
CA ARG A 96 3.23 10.61 -16.17
C ARG A 96 3.09 10.75 -14.67
N PHE A 97 1.90 10.52 -14.12
CA PHE A 97 1.68 10.57 -12.67
C PHE A 97 2.52 9.51 -11.94
N ILE A 98 2.47 8.24 -12.36
CA ILE A 98 3.25 7.16 -11.71
C ILE A 98 4.76 7.41 -11.81
N ARG A 99 5.24 7.98 -12.93
CA ARG A 99 6.67 8.27 -13.11
C ARG A 99 7.23 9.24 -12.07
N THR A 100 6.43 10.16 -11.50
CA THR A 100 6.91 11.12 -10.50
C THR A 100 7.16 10.49 -9.12
N TRP A 101 6.57 9.33 -8.83
CA TRP A 101 6.63 8.71 -7.51
C TRP A 101 8.05 8.24 -7.16
N PRO A 102 8.64 8.60 -6.02
CA PRO A 102 9.95 8.05 -5.67
C PRO A 102 9.86 6.57 -5.27
N ILE A 103 11.01 5.88 -5.21
CA ILE A 103 11.08 4.48 -4.71
C ILE A 103 11.05 4.47 -3.16
N THR A 104 11.73 5.43 -2.55
CA THR A 104 11.73 5.68 -1.10
C THR A 104 11.49 7.16 -0.84
N LEU A 105 10.96 7.49 0.32
CA LEU A 105 10.71 8.88 0.70
C LEU A 105 11.14 9.09 2.15
N HIS A 106 11.89 10.15 2.38
CA HIS A 106 12.22 10.64 3.72
C HIS A 106 11.52 11.99 3.91
N GLN A 107 10.87 12.19 5.06
CA GLN A 107 10.33 13.49 5.46
C GLN A 107 10.57 13.73 6.94
N GLU A 108 10.99 14.94 7.27
CA GLU A 108 10.92 15.46 8.63
C GLU A 108 9.57 16.16 8.83
N VAL A 109 8.79 15.73 9.82
CA VAL A 109 7.51 16.35 10.18
C VAL A 109 7.48 16.57 11.69
N ASP A 110 7.26 17.82 12.12
CA ASP A 110 7.26 18.20 13.54
C ASP A 110 8.52 17.73 14.31
N GLY A 111 9.68 17.72 13.63
CA GLY A 111 10.95 17.25 14.19
C GLY A 111 11.05 15.73 14.34
N ILE A 112 10.28 14.97 13.56
CA ILE A 112 10.27 13.50 13.54
C ILE A 112 10.69 13.04 12.14
N ASN A 113 11.71 12.19 12.07
CA ASN A 113 12.23 11.62 10.84
C ASN A 113 11.41 10.39 10.43
N LEU A 114 10.63 10.54 9.36
CA LEU A 114 9.80 9.50 8.79
C LEU A 114 10.44 8.94 7.53
N HIS A 115 10.53 7.61 7.47
CA HIS A 115 10.97 6.87 6.28
C HIS A 115 9.82 6.03 5.72
N PHE A 116 9.64 6.09 4.41
CA PHE A 116 8.60 5.36 3.69
C PHE A 116 9.25 4.52 2.59
N VAL A 117 8.87 3.25 2.49
CA VAL A 117 9.35 2.31 1.47
C VAL A 117 8.28 1.27 1.16
N HIS A 118 8.21 0.72 -0.05
CA HIS A 118 7.24 -0.35 -0.36
C HIS A 118 7.65 -1.69 0.27
N GLY A 119 8.84 -2.18 -0.08
CA GLY A 119 9.44 -3.42 0.38
C GLY A 119 10.21 -3.26 1.70
N THR A 120 11.51 -3.56 1.70
CA THR A 120 12.40 -3.34 2.86
C THR A 120 13.44 -2.27 2.55
N ILE A 121 14.17 -1.79 3.55
CA ILE A 121 15.25 -0.81 3.33
C ILE A 121 16.31 -1.34 2.36
N ASP A 122 16.70 -2.61 2.48
CA ASP A 122 17.74 -3.22 1.63
C ASP A 122 17.24 -3.61 0.22
N ASP A 123 15.94 -3.89 0.08
CA ASP A 123 15.30 -4.15 -1.21
C ASP A 123 13.96 -3.39 -1.30
N PRO A 124 14.01 -2.09 -1.63
CA PRO A 124 12.86 -1.19 -1.56
C PRO A 124 11.64 -1.58 -2.39
N LEU A 125 11.82 -2.41 -3.42
CA LEU A 125 10.73 -2.83 -4.30
C LEU A 125 10.31 -4.29 -4.07
N LYS A 126 11.23 -5.19 -3.71
CA LYS A 126 10.93 -6.64 -3.68
C LYS A 126 11.09 -7.28 -2.30
N GLY A 127 11.70 -6.58 -1.34
CA GLY A 127 11.93 -7.10 0.00
C GLY A 127 10.62 -7.40 0.74
N TYR A 128 10.57 -8.52 1.46
CA TYR A 128 9.43 -8.88 2.31
C TYR A 128 9.84 -8.83 3.79
N GLY A 129 9.28 -7.86 4.53
CA GLY A 129 9.50 -7.72 5.98
C GLY A 129 8.37 -8.33 6.81
N TYR A 130 8.66 -9.39 7.54
CA TYR A 130 7.70 -10.07 8.44
C TYR A 130 8.03 -9.81 9.92
N GLU A 131 7.01 -9.88 10.79
CA GLU A 131 7.10 -9.64 12.24
C GLU A 131 8.15 -10.52 12.97
N ARG A 132 8.49 -11.68 12.40
CA ARG A 132 9.50 -12.60 12.96
C ARG A 132 10.74 -12.75 12.08
N GLY A 133 10.98 -11.78 11.18
CA GLY A 133 12.16 -11.74 10.33
C GLY A 133 13.13 -10.62 10.72
N ASP A 134 14.22 -10.49 9.96
CA ASP A 134 15.29 -9.51 10.21
C ASP A 134 14.76 -8.06 10.32
N MET A 135 13.72 -7.75 9.55
CA MET A 135 13.08 -6.45 9.55
C MET A 135 12.53 -6.06 10.93
N ALA A 136 12.08 -7.01 11.75
CA ALA A 136 11.54 -6.71 13.08
C ALA A 136 12.62 -6.24 14.06
N SER A 137 13.89 -6.51 13.79
CA SER A 137 15.04 -6.07 14.60
C SER A 137 15.74 -4.83 14.04
N PHE A 138 15.26 -4.25 12.94
CA PHE A 138 15.84 -3.04 12.37
C PHE A 138 15.79 -1.88 13.38
N ASN A 139 16.87 -1.11 13.48
CA ASN A 139 16.94 0.04 14.36
C ASN A 139 17.96 1.02 13.83
N ASP A 140 17.54 2.26 13.60
CA ASP A 140 18.38 3.33 13.09
C ASP A 140 18.03 4.63 13.83
N PRO A 141 18.98 5.23 14.57
CA PRO A 141 18.74 6.47 15.31
C PRO A 141 18.42 7.69 14.42
N GLU A 142 18.63 7.60 13.10
CA GLU A 142 18.23 8.65 12.16
C GLU A 142 16.79 8.48 11.65
N ILE A 143 16.12 7.36 11.97
CA ILE A 143 14.75 7.04 11.56
C ILE A 143 13.88 6.79 12.79
N ASP A 144 13.07 7.78 13.16
CA ASP A 144 12.10 7.66 14.26
C ASP A 144 10.97 6.68 13.91
N VAL A 145 10.47 6.74 12.67
CA VAL A 145 9.39 5.86 12.19
C VAL A 145 9.63 5.40 10.76
N LEU A 146 9.57 4.09 10.56
CA LEU A 146 9.67 3.41 9.29
C LEU A 146 8.34 2.77 8.91
N PHE A 147 7.75 3.24 7.81
CA PHE A 147 6.54 2.67 7.23
C PHE A 147 6.85 1.86 5.98
N PHE A 148 6.23 0.68 5.89
CA PHE A 148 6.35 -0.17 4.71
C PHE A 148 5.12 -1.07 4.45
N GLY A 149 5.11 -1.77 3.31
CA GLY A 149 3.97 -2.56 2.83
C GLY A 149 4.37 -3.96 2.36
N GLN A 150 3.94 -4.33 1.14
CA GLN A 150 4.41 -5.47 0.33
C GLN A 150 4.05 -6.89 0.82
N THR A 151 4.02 -7.13 2.13
CA THR A 151 3.59 -8.44 2.67
C THR A 151 2.08 -8.59 2.74
N HIS A 152 1.35 -7.46 2.73
CA HIS A 152 -0.10 -7.34 2.94
C HIS A 152 -0.55 -7.88 4.31
N ARG A 153 0.35 -7.86 5.29
CA ARG A 153 0.09 -8.33 6.65
C ARG A 153 0.56 -7.24 7.61
N PRO A 154 -0.36 -6.45 8.19
CA PRO A 154 0.04 -5.38 9.07
C PRO A 154 0.65 -5.93 10.37
N TRP A 155 1.70 -5.26 10.82
CA TRP A 155 2.34 -5.49 12.12
C TRP A 155 3.18 -4.27 12.48
N LYS A 156 3.49 -4.11 13.76
CA LYS A 156 4.38 -3.05 14.22
C LYS A 156 5.23 -3.49 15.39
N VAL A 157 6.42 -2.91 15.50
CA VAL A 157 7.32 -3.08 16.64
C VAL A 157 8.01 -1.75 16.94
N HIS A 158 8.38 -1.54 18.19
CA HIS A 158 9.13 -0.36 18.63
C HIS A 158 10.47 -0.86 19.18
N ASN A 159 11.56 -0.53 18.50
CA ASN A 159 12.92 -0.88 18.90
C ASN A 159 13.56 0.28 19.68
N ALA A 160 14.87 0.30 19.90
CA ALA A 160 15.48 1.32 20.78
C ALA A 160 15.20 2.75 20.30
N ASP A 161 15.27 2.99 19.00
CA ASP A 161 15.14 4.30 18.37
C ASP A 161 14.00 4.34 17.33
N THR A 162 13.72 3.21 16.66
CA THR A 162 12.81 3.18 15.50
C THR A 162 11.48 2.47 15.79
N GLN A 163 10.37 3.11 15.41
CA GLN A 163 9.07 2.48 15.24
C GLN A 163 8.92 1.90 13.84
N ILE A 164 8.74 0.59 13.71
CA ILE A 164 8.57 -0.07 12.42
C ILE A 164 7.12 -0.45 12.24
N VAL A 165 6.56 -0.16 11.07
CA VAL A 165 5.13 -0.32 10.79
C VAL A 165 4.94 -0.91 9.39
N ASN A 166 4.54 -2.17 9.32
CA ASN A 166 3.91 -2.68 8.11
C ASN A 166 2.45 -2.24 8.12
N VAL A 167 2.03 -1.42 7.16
CA VAL A 167 0.66 -0.89 7.10
C VAL A 167 -0.36 -1.92 6.62
N GLY A 168 0.12 -3.07 6.14
CA GLY A 168 -0.67 -4.13 5.54
C GLY A 168 -1.16 -3.73 4.16
N SER A 169 -2.42 -4.02 3.84
CA SER A 169 -2.95 -3.79 2.50
C SER A 169 -4.38 -3.27 2.55
N ILE A 170 -4.67 -2.29 1.70
CA ILE A 170 -6.03 -1.83 1.47
C ILE A 170 -6.78 -2.84 0.61
N GLY A 171 -6.19 -3.31 -0.50
CA GLY A 171 -6.94 -3.99 -1.54
C GLY A 171 -6.85 -5.51 -1.56
N LEU A 172 -5.82 -6.09 -0.93
CA LEU A 172 -5.61 -7.52 -0.91
C LEU A 172 -5.02 -8.01 0.43
N PRO A 173 -5.70 -7.83 1.58
CA PRO A 173 -5.20 -8.29 2.87
C PRO A 173 -4.92 -9.81 2.84
N ARG A 174 -3.70 -10.22 3.20
CA ARG A 174 -3.30 -11.62 3.20
C ARG A 174 -3.47 -12.30 4.56
N ASP A 175 -4.02 -11.61 5.54
CA ASP A 175 -4.43 -12.20 6.82
C ASP A 175 -5.96 -12.33 6.91
N ILE A 176 -6.70 -11.24 7.12
CA ILE A 176 -8.16 -11.22 7.18
C ILE A 176 -8.65 -10.57 5.90
N GLY A 177 -9.06 -11.39 4.94
CA GLY A 177 -9.22 -11.03 3.54
C GLY A 177 -10.21 -9.90 3.25
N ASN A 178 -11.22 -9.74 4.11
CA ASN A 178 -12.23 -8.70 4.00
C ASN A 178 -11.99 -7.52 4.95
N SER A 179 -10.78 -7.42 5.52
CA SER A 179 -10.45 -6.41 6.50
C SER A 179 -9.21 -5.60 6.09
N PRO A 180 -9.37 -4.62 5.18
CA PRO A 180 -8.35 -3.64 4.82
C PRO A 180 -7.66 -3.04 6.04
N SER A 181 -6.36 -2.80 5.94
CA SER A 181 -5.59 -2.17 7.01
C SER A 181 -4.80 -0.96 6.52
N PHE A 182 -4.58 -0.02 7.43
CA PHE A 182 -3.78 1.18 7.23
C PHE A 182 -3.23 1.67 8.57
N ALA A 183 -2.24 2.55 8.53
CA ALA A 183 -1.68 3.17 9.72
C ALA A 183 -2.15 4.62 9.89
N LEU A 184 -2.38 5.01 11.14
CA LEU A 184 -2.54 6.40 11.55
C LEU A 184 -1.36 6.77 12.45
N PHE A 185 -0.74 7.89 12.14
CA PHE A 185 0.35 8.43 12.93
C PHE A 185 -0.01 9.82 13.43
N ASP A 186 0.09 10.00 14.74
CA ASP A 186 -0.12 11.29 15.40
C ASP A 186 1.25 11.87 15.79
N THR A 187 1.65 12.96 15.15
CA THR A 187 2.97 13.56 15.35
C THR A 187 3.11 14.21 16.73
N LEU A 188 2.00 14.59 17.38
CA LEU A 188 2.04 15.21 18.70
C LEU A 188 2.39 14.18 19.78
N THR A 189 1.77 13.00 19.70
CA THR A 189 2.00 11.90 20.66
C THR A 189 3.09 10.95 20.22
N LYS A 190 3.59 11.09 18.98
CA LYS A 190 4.53 10.16 18.32
C LYS A 190 4.04 8.71 18.32
N SER A 191 2.72 8.52 18.27
CA SER A 191 2.11 7.19 18.35
C SER A 191 1.56 6.74 17.00
N VAL A 192 1.89 5.52 16.61
CA VAL A 192 1.26 4.85 15.45
C VAL A 192 0.20 3.87 15.91
N SER A 193 -0.99 3.89 15.30
CA SER A 193 -1.97 2.80 15.34
C SER A 193 -2.13 2.15 13.97
N ILE A 194 -2.47 0.85 13.97
CA ILE A 194 -2.91 0.15 12.76
C ILE A 194 -4.40 -0.02 12.91
N GLU A 195 -5.14 0.55 11.98
CA GLU A 195 -6.58 0.48 11.92
C GLU A 195 -7.02 -0.54 10.88
N ARG A 196 -8.24 -1.03 11.07
CA ARG A 196 -8.92 -1.88 10.10
C ARG A 196 -10.36 -1.44 9.92
N ILE A 197 -10.88 -1.74 8.75
CA ILE A 197 -12.32 -1.69 8.46
C ILE A 197 -12.79 -3.06 8.03
N GLU A 198 -14.09 -3.31 8.13
CA GLU A 198 -14.71 -4.50 7.54
C GLU A 198 -15.45 -4.07 6.27
N VAL A 199 -15.17 -4.76 5.16
CA VAL A 199 -15.80 -4.48 3.87
C VAL A 199 -16.37 -5.78 3.32
N ASP A 200 -17.57 -5.72 2.74
CA ASP A 200 -18.14 -6.87 2.05
C ASP A 200 -17.43 -7.08 0.69
N PRO A 201 -16.73 -8.21 0.48
CA PRO A 201 -16.06 -8.48 -0.79
C PRO A 201 -17.01 -9.03 -1.86
N ALA A 202 -18.28 -9.30 -1.55
CA ALA A 202 -19.22 -9.92 -2.49
C ALA A 202 -19.32 -9.20 -3.85
N PRO A 203 -19.35 -7.85 -3.93
CA PRO A 203 -19.38 -7.14 -5.20
C PRO A 203 -18.15 -7.42 -6.09
N LEU A 204 -16.99 -7.68 -5.48
CA LEU A 204 -15.74 -7.95 -6.20
C LEU A 204 -15.78 -9.31 -6.93
N PHE A 205 -16.61 -10.26 -6.47
CA PHE A 205 -16.73 -11.57 -7.09
C PHE A 205 -17.59 -11.55 -8.36
N ALA A 206 -18.31 -10.46 -8.61
CA ALA A 206 -19.19 -10.28 -9.77
C ALA A 206 -18.57 -9.41 -10.87
N ILE A 207 -17.29 -9.02 -10.74
CA ILE A 207 -16.58 -8.19 -11.73
C ILE A 207 -16.58 -8.89 -13.10
N GLU A 208 -17.00 -8.17 -14.14
CA GLU A 208 -17.01 -8.65 -15.51
C GLU A 208 -15.58 -8.96 -16.01
N GLY A 209 -15.43 -10.09 -16.71
CA GLY A 209 -14.11 -10.62 -17.08
C GLY A 209 -13.41 -11.40 -15.95
N GLY A 210 -13.99 -11.41 -14.75
CA GLY A 210 -13.54 -12.19 -13.60
C GLY A 210 -12.29 -11.64 -12.91
N ILE A 211 -12.08 -12.08 -11.67
CA ILE A 211 -10.82 -11.94 -10.94
C ILE A 211 -10.23 -13.32 -10.70
N HIS A 212 -8.90 -13.41 -10.63
CA HIS A 212 -8.22 -14.69 -10.51
C HIS A 212 -8.67 -15.46 -9.25
N PRO A 213 -8.87 -16.79 -9.29
CA PRO A 213 -9.37 -17.56 -8.14
C PRO A 213 -8.56 -17.41 -6.85
N SER A 214 -7.25 -17.21 -6.94
CA SER A 214 -6.40 -16.96 -5.76
C SER A 214 -6.71 -15.61 -5.08
N VAL A 215 -7.14 -14.59 -5.84
CA VAL A 215 -7.59 -13.30 -5.31
C VAL A 215 -8.91 -13.49 -4.55
N ILE A 216 -9.86 -14.24 -5.13
CA ILE A 216 -11.12 -14.61 -4.47
C ILE A 216 -10.83 -15.37 -3.17
N GLN A 217 -9.93 -16.35 -3.20
CA GLN A 217 -9.55 -17.11 -2.01
C GLN A 217 -8.92 -16.22 -0.93
N CYS A 218 -8.09 -15.25 -1.32
CA CYS A 218 -7.52 -14.26 -0.40
C CYS A 218 -8.63 -13.45 0.27
N LEU A 219 -9.54 -12.86 -0.50
CA LEU A 219 -10.62 -12.00 -0.01
C LEU A 219 -11.66 -12.74 0.86
N ARG A 220 -11.74 -14.07 0.75
CA ARG A 220 -12.61 -14.93 1.59
C ARG A 220 -11.96 -15.36 2.91
N ARG A 221 -10.66 -15.11 3.10
CA ARG A 221 -9.93 -15.50 4.31
C ARG A 221 -10.50 -14.77 5.53
N ARG A 222 -10.69 -15.50 6.63
CA ARG A 222 -11.20 -15.00 7.92
C ARG A 222 -10.15 -15.21 8.99
#